data_AF-A0A935APJ9-F1
#
_entry.id   AF-A0A935APJ9-F1
#
_cell.length_a   1.000
_cell.length_b   1.000
_cell.length_c   1.000
_cell.angle_alpha   90.00
_cell.angle_beta   90.00
_cell.angle_gamma   90.00
#
_symmetry.space_group_name_H-M   'P 1'
#
loop_
_entity.id
_entity.type
_entity.pdbx_description
1 polymer ?
#
loop_
_entity_poly.entity_id
_entity_poly.type
_entity_poly.pdbx_seq_one_letter_code
_entity_poly.pdbx_strand_id
1 'polypeptide(L)'
;MADPISRQLDSIQSMLVRGQRNLRMERHSLILWGLAGAGLLLSSDVVFTAEQIPDTTRRALVWLAYIAFVLGGAGYADWHLTRRVKAARDETWSFIHRQVVKMLWLLMGIGTLFTFATFFFGGAYMLCTVWLVLIGLALYVHGLFSEEVLEWAGGIIIAIGVAGLAARLPFETMKWIATSVFGLGLPMLSGLLDHGRERPFVLRLVQAAGWTVLVLAAPLAGHRYASSLLPPEVPVTSLEAYRSAADLAGPRIVGLPAGTRVPVRVEVSGDLFRPASDAILPLTLDQPLEILLRDGQPTGDVRAPGGPWRLARETHWISIPWIRASLDPTHGPQVESALVVDFQGGSPRQ
;
A
#
# COMPACT_ATOMS: atom_id res chain seq x y z
N MET A 1 -34.64 -40.73 37.45
CA MET A 1 -33.57 -41.02 36.47
C MET A 1 -33.94 -40.31 35.19
N ALA A 2 -33.17 -39.33 34.72
CA ALA A 2 -33.51 -38.61 33.49
C ALA A 2 -33.42 -39.55 32.28
N ASP A 3 -34.46 -39.55 31.46
CA ASP A 3 -34.63 -40.37 30.26
C ASP A 3 -33.42 -40.16 29.31
N PRO A 4 -32.77 -41.22 28.80
CA PRO A 4 -31.64 -41.09 27.87
C PRO A 4 -31.93 -40.16 26.67
N ILE A 5 -33.18 -40.10 26.20
CA ILE A 5 -33.57 -39.23 25.09
C ILE A 5 -33.54 -37.75 25.49
N SER A 6 -33.95 -37.40 26.72
CA SER A 6 -33.92 -36.01 27.19
C SER A 6 -32.49 -35.50 27.34
N ARG A 7 -31.57 -36.36 27.82
CA ARG A 7 -30.14 -36.03 27.88
C ARG A 7 -29.52 -35.83 26.49
N GLN A 8 -29.96 -36.61 25.51
CA GLN A 8 -29.49 -36.47 24.13
C GLN A 8 -29.99 -35.18 23.48
N LEU A 9 -31.28 -34.83 23.67
CA LEU A 9 -31.83 -33.56 23.21
C LEU A 9 -31.21 -32.36 23.92
N ASP A 10 -30.96 -32.41 25.23
CA ASP A 10 -30.25 -31.35 25.96
C ASP A 10 -28.80 -31.20 25.48
N SER A 11 -28.12 -32.30 25.13
CA SER A 11 -26.78 -32.24 24.53
C SER A 11 -26.80 -31.62 23.13
N ILE A 12 -27.81 -31.92 22.31
CA ILE A 12 -27.97 -31.36 20.96
C ILE A 12 -28.35 -29.88 21.05
N GLN A 13 -29.25 -29.52 21.96
CA GLN A 13 -29.69 -28.15 22.19
C GLN A 13 -28.57 -27.31 22.78
N SER A 14 -27.80 -27.84 23.75
CA SER A 14 -26.59 -27.17 24.26
C SER A 14 -25.47 -27.10 23.23
N MET A 15 -25.35 -28.06 22.30
CA MET A 15 -24.45 -27.98 21.14
C MET A 15 -24.90 -26.93 20.12
N LEU A 16 -26.20 -26.81 19.85
CA LEU A 16 -26.77 -25.80 18.95
C LEU A 16 -26.64 -24.39 19.53
N VAL A 17 -26.94 -24.23 20.82
CA VAL A 17 -26.75 -22.97 21.56
C VAL A 17 -25.26 -22.62 21.69
N ARG A 18 -24.37 -23.61 21.87
CA ARG A 18 -22.90 -23.38 21.78
C ARG A 18 -22.44 -23.05 20.36
N GLY A 19 -23.08 -23.61 19.33
CA GLY A 19 -22.84 -23.30 17.92
C GLY A 19 -23.25 -21.88 17.54
N GLN A 20 -24.19 -21.28 18.29
CA GLN A 20 -24.58 -19.88 18.20
C GLN A 20 -23.69 -18.92 19.00
N ARG A 21 -22.65 -19.38 19.71
CA ARG A 21 -21.70 -18.47 20.33
C ARG A 21 -20.94 -17.70 19.26
N ASN A 22 -21.03 -16.37 19.31
CA ASN A 22 -20.23 -15.45 18.52
C ASN A 22 -18.78 -15.94 18.43
N LEU A 23 -18.23 -15.90 17.23
CA LEU A 23 -16.80 -16.10 17.02
C LEU A 23 -16.07 -15.11 17.93
N ARG A 24 -15.08 -15.58 18.69
CA ARG A 24 -14.17 -14.68 19.41
C ARG A 24 -12.88 -14.61 18.61
N MET A 25 -12.56 -13.42 18.11
CA MET A 25 -11.23 -13.13 17.59
C MET A 25 -10.29 -12.92 18.77
N GLU A 26 -9.14 -13.58 18.76
CA GLU A 26 -8.15 -13.39 19.81
C GLU A 26 -7.35 -12.11 19.54
N ARG A 27 -6.98 -11.40 20.61
CA ARG A 27 -6.27 -10.11 20.52
C ARG A 27 -4.95 -10.22 19.78
N HIS A 28 -4.21 -11.32 20.00
CA HIS A 28 -2.92 -11.54 19.36
C HIS A 28 -3.04 -11.65 17.83
N SER A 29 -4.17 -12.12 17.30
CA SER A 29 -4.36 -12.24 15.86
C SER A 29 -4.30 -10.87 15.19
N LEU A 30 -5.04 -9.89 15.70
CA LEU A 30 -5.01 -8.52 15.16
C LEU A 30 -3.62 -7.87 15.24
N ILE A 31 -2.89 -8.14 16.33
CA ILE A 31 -1.53 -7.63 16.50
C ILE A 31 -0.57 -8.27 15.49
N LEU A 32 -0.58 -9.60 15.37
CA LEU A 32 0.33 -10.33 14.48
C LEU A 32 0.11 -9.97 13.01
N TRP A 33 -1.15 -10.00 12.56
CA TRP A 33 -1.49 -9.67 11.18
C TRP A 33 -1.24 -8.17 10.88
N GLY A 34 -1.47 -7.29 11.86
CA GLY A 34 -1.13 -5.87 11.76
C GLY A 34 0.37 -5.62 11.61
N LEU A 35 1.18 -6.20 12.49
CA LEU A 35 2.64 -6.04 12.42
C LEU A 35 3.23 -6.68 11.15
N ALA A 36 2.71 -7.83 10.72
CA ALA A 36 3.12 -8.46 9.47
C ALA A 36 2.83 -7.57 8.26
N GLY A 37 1.61 -7.03 8.14
CA GLY A 37 1.23 -6.14 7.06
C GLY A 37 2.04 -4.83 7.04
N ALA A 38 2.23 -4.20 8.21
CA ALA A 38 3.05 -2.99 8.33
C ALA A 38 4.52 -3.25 7.98
N GLY A 39 5.07 -4.38 8.41
CA GLY A 39 6.44 -4.79 8.08
C GLY A 39 6.65 -4.98 6.58
N LEU A 40 5.70 -5.63 5.89
CA LEU A 40 5.74 -5.79 4.43
C LEU A 40 5.73 -4.44 3.70
N LEU A 41 4.91 -3.49 4.15
CA LEU A 41 4.83 -2.18 3.52
C LEU A 41 6.04 -1.28 3.82
N LEU A 42 6.59 -1.33 5.04
CA LEU A 42 7.76 -0.52 5.41
C LEU A 42 9.06 -1.04 4.80
N SER A 43 9.17 -2.35 4.62
CA SER A 43 10.35 -2.98 4.02
C SER A 43 10.38 -2.85 2.49
N SER A 44 9.28 -2.45 1.84
CA SER A 44 9.15 -2.50 0.39
C SER A 44 10.16 -1.65 -0.38
N ASP A 45 10.58 -0.53 0.18
CA ASP A 45 11.49 0.39 -0.51
C ASP A 45 12.97 0.07 -0.24
N VAL A 46 13.24 -0.78 0.75
CA VAL A 46 14.59 -1.06 1.23
C VAL A 46 15.09 -2.40 0.71
N VAL A 47 14.18 -3.37 0.55
CA VAL A 47 14.53 -4.76 0.28
C VAL A 47 14.20 -5.11 -1.17
N PHE A 48 15.16 -5.70 -1.87
CA PHE A 48 15.00 -6.24 -3.24
C PHE A 48 14.63 -5.17 -4.27
N THR A 49 15.30 -4.02 -4.24
CA THR A 49 15.13 -2.94 -5.21
C THR A 49 15.69 -3.32 -6.59
N ALA A 50 15.32 -2.57 -7.63
CA ALA A 50 15.83 -2.80 -8.99
C ALA A 50 17.34 -2.60 -9.10
N GLU A 51 17.94 -1.79 -8.23
CA GLU A 51 19.40 -1.64 -8.14
C GLU A 51 20.07 -2.89 -7.57
N GLN A 52 19.44 -3.56 -6.59
CA GLN A 52 19.97 -4.76 -5.96
C GLN A 52 19.76 -6.01 -6.83
N ILE A 53 18.58 -6.13 -7.43
CA ILE A 53 18.20 -7.26 -8.29
C ILE A 53 17.61 -6.69 -9.58
N PRO A 54 18.45 -6.46 -10.63
CA PRO A 54 17.99 -5.86 -11.88
C PRO A 54 16.95 -6.71 -12.62
N ASP A 55 17.14 -8.04 -12.64
CA ASP A 55 16.23 -8.97 -13.31
C ASP A 55 14.84 -8.99 -12.64
N THR A 56 13.82 -8.56 -13.40
CA THR A 56 12.44 -8.43 -12.92
C THR A 56 11.86 -9.77 -12.47
N THR A 57 12.14 -10.86 -13.19
CA THR A 57 11.60 -12.19 -12.86
C THR A 57 12.15 -12.70 -11.53
N ARG A 58 13.47 -12.63 -11.33
CA ARG A 58 14.11 -12.97 -10.04
C ARG A 58 13.60 -12.07 -8.93
N ARG A 59 13.49 -10.76 -9.17
CA ARG A 59 12.97 -9.81 -8.18
C ARG A 59 11.54 -10.17 -7.76
N ALA A 60 10.67 -10.49 -8.70
CA ALA A 60 9.30 -10.93 -8.42
C ALA A 60 9.25 -12.24 -7.62
N LEU A 61 10.09 -13.23 -7.94
CA LEU A 61 10.17 -14.50 -7.21
C LEU A 61 10.67 -14.33 -5.78
N VAL A 62 11.68 -13.48 -5.58
CA VAL A 62 12.19 -13.16 -4.25
C VAL A 62 11.12 -12.45 -3.41
N TRP A 63 10.38 -11.51 -4.01
CA TRP A 63 9.23 -10.87 -3.37
C TRP A 63 8.13 -11.86 -3.00
N LEU A 64 7.81 -12.80 -3.89
CA LEU A 64 6.83 -13.85 -3.62
C LEU A 64 7.26 -14.71 -2.43
N ALA A 65 8.53 -15.13 -2.40
CA ALA A 65 9.09 -15.91 -1.30
C ALA A 65 9.07 -15.12 0.02
N TYR A 66 9.38 -13.83 -0.02
CA TYR A 66 9.36 -12.95 1.15
C TYR A 66 7.94 -12.78 1.72
N ILE A 67 6.95 -12.49 0.86
CA ILE A 67 5.55 -12.38 1.29
C ILE A 67 5.07 -13.71 1.88
N ALA A 68 5.36 -14.84 1.21
CA ALA A 68 5.00 -16.16 1.70
C ALA A 68 5.64 -16.46 3.07
N PHE A 69 6.89 -16.07 3.28
CA PHE A 69 7.58 -16.22 4.57
C PHE A 69 6.91 -15.39 5.66
N VAL A 70 6.62 -14.11 5.41
CA VAL A 70 6.00 -13.22 6.41
C VAL A 70 4.58 -13.65 6.74
N LEU A 71 3.73 -13.89 5.75
CA LEU A 71 2.35 -14.31 5.97
C LEU A 71 2.29 -15.73 6.56
N GLY A 72 3.14 -16.63 6.10
CA GLY A 72 3.30 -17.98 6.66
C GLY A 72 3.74 -17.96 8.12
N GLY A 73 4.71 -17.12 8.46
CA GLY A 73 5.18 -16.92 9.83
C GLY A 73 4.10 -16.33 10.74
N ALA A 74 3.41 -15.28 10.29
CA ALA A 74 2.30 -14.66 11.01
C ALA A 74 1.16 -15.67 11.25
N GLY A 75 0.77 -16.40 10.21
CA GLY A 75 -0.27 -17.43 10.29
C GLY A 75 0.12 -18.62 11.17
N TYR A 76 1.38 -19.06 11.13
CA TYR A 76 1.89 -20.11 12.02
C TYR A 76 1.88 -19.66 13.49
N ALA A 77 2.37 -18.45 13.76
CA ALA A 77 2.36 -17.87 15.11
C ALA A 77 0.93 -17.70 15.64
N ASP A 78 0.03 -17.17 14.82
CA ASP A 78 -1.38 -16.98 15.16
C ASP A 78 -2.08 -18.30 15.43
N TRP A 79 -1.86 -19.32 14.59
CA TRP A 79 -2.37 -20.67 14.82
C TRP A 79 -1.84 -21.27 16.12
N HIS A 80 -0.53 -21.16 16.36
CA HIS A 80 0.11 -21.72 17.55
C HIS A 80 -0.44 -21.07 18.84
N LEU A 81 -0.54 -19.75 18.87
CA LEU A 81 -1.06 -19.01 20.03
C LEU A 81 -2.55 -19.28 20.24
N THR A 82 -3.35 -19.24 19.17
CA THR A 82 -4.78 -19.53 19.25
C THR A 82 -5.03 -20.96 19.74
N ARG A 83 -4.23 -21.94 19.31
CA ARG A 83 -4.32 -23.32 19.78
C ARG A 83 -3.99 -23.43 21.28
N ARG A 84 -2.94 -22.74 21.75
CA ARG A 84 -2.59 -22.70 23.19
C ARG A 84 -3.70 -22.09 24.03
N VAL A 85 -4.25 -20.95 23.60
CA VAL A 85 -5.32 -20.24 24.33
C VAL A 85 -6.60 -21.08 24.38
N LYS A 86 -7.02 -21.68 23.26
CA LYS A 86 -8.22 -22.53 23.21
C LYS A 86 -8.06 -23.80 24.03
N ALA A 87 -6.88 -24.44 24.01
CA ALA A 87 -6.60 -25.60 24.85
C ALA A 87 -6.65 -25.24 26.34
N ALA A 88 -6.18 -24.07 26.75
CA ALA A 88 -6.27 -23.60 28.14
C ALA A 88 -7.71 -23.29 28.60
N ARG A 89 -8.65 -23.07 27.66
CA ARG A 89 -10.06 -22.78 27.92
C ARG A 89 -11.00 -23.96 27.66
N ASP A 90 -10.47 -25.13 27.31
CA ASP A 90 -11.23 -26.31 26.84
C ASP A 90 -12.26 -25.97 25.72
N GLU A 91 -11.90 -25.03 24.85
CA GLU A 91 -12.74 -24.59 23.73
C GLU A 91 -12.39 -25.32 22.43
N THR A 92 -13.40 -25.83 21.72
CA THR A 92 -13.23 -26.44 20.41
C THR A 92 -13.41 -25.42 19.28
N TRP A 93 -12.82 -25.70 18.13
CA TRP A 93 -12.91 -24.83 16.96
C TRP A 93 -14.30 -24.96 16.31
N SER A 94 -15.05 -23.86 16.25
CA SER A 94 -16.33 -23.85 15.54
C SER A 94 -16.14 -24.04 14.04
N PHE A 95 -17.16 -24.60 13.38
CA PHE A 95 -17.18 -24.75 11.92
C PHE A 95 -17.02 -23.40 11.21
N ILE A 96 -17.77 -22.38 11.66
CA ILE A 96 -17.74 -21.02 11.10
C ILE A 96 -16.33 -20.44 11.20
N HIS A 97 -15.63 -20.64 12.33
CA HIS A 97 -14.27 -20.12 12.50
C HIS A 97 -13.30 -20.72 11.48
N ARG A 98 -13.43 -22.00 11.16
CA ARG A 98 -12.61 -22.63 10.10
C ARG A 98 -12.91 -22.03 8.72
N GLN A 99 -14.16 -21.69 8.42
CA GLN A 99 -14.54 -21.08 7.14
C GLN A 99 -14.02 -19.65 7.02
N VAL A 100 -14.14 -18.85 8.09
CA VAL A 100 -13.62 -17.48 8.11
C VAL A 100 -12.09 -17.47 7.97
N VAL A 101 -11.37 -18.40 8.61
CA VAL A 101 -9.91 -18.54 8.45
C VAL A 101 -9.54 -18.96 7.03
N LYS A 102 -10.29 -19.87 6.39
CA LYS A 102 -10.06 -20.24 4.98
C LYS A 102 -10.24 -19.04 4.05
N MET A 103 -11.28 -18.25 4.28
CA MET A 103 -11.53 -17.03 3.52
C MET A 103 -10.41 -16.00 3.74
N LEU A 104 -9.93 -15.81 4.97
CA LEU A 104 -8.77 -14.94 5.25
C LEU A 104 -7.56 -15.37 4.41
N TRP A 105 -7.22 -16.67 4.42
CA TRP A 105 -6.10 -17.19 3.62
C TRP A 105 -6.33 -17.05 2.10
N LEU A 106 -7.57 -17.18 1.64
CA LEU A 106 -7.92 -16.92 0.24
C LEU A 106 -7.65 -15.45 -0.12
N LEU A 107 -8.07 -14.51 0.73
CA LEU A 107 -7.83 -13.07 0.53
C LEU A 107 -6.34 -12.73 0.58
N MET A 108 -5.58 -13.33 1.50
CA MET A 108 -4.11 -13.19 1.55
C MET A 108 -3.45 -13.74 0.28
N GLY A 109 -3.94 -14.87 -0.24
CA GLY A 109 -3.51 -15.44 -1.51
C GLY A 109 -3.78 -14.50 -2.69
N ILE A 110 -4.97 -13.90 -2.76
CA ILE A 110 -5.32 -12.90 -3.77
C ILE A 110 -4.39 -11.68 -3.68
N GLY A 111 -4.16 -11.13 -2.49
CA GLY A 111 -3.26 -9.99 -2.29
C GLY A 111 -1.81 -10.31 -2.70
N THR A 112 -1.35 -11.52 -2.41
CA THR A 112 -0.02 -12.01 -2.80
C THR A 112 0.10 -12.15 -4.31
N LEU A 113 -0.88 -12.79 -4.96
CA LEU A 113 -0.91 -12.95 -6.41
C LEU A 113 -1.02 -11.61 -7.13
N PHE A 114 -1.86 -10.70 -6.61
CA PHE A 114 -1.94 -9.33 -7.13
C PHE A 114 -0.59 -8.63 -7.04
N THR A 115 0.05 -8.66 -5.88
CA THR A 115 1.39 -8.07 -5.67
C THR A 115 2.40 -8.64 -6.65
N PHE A 116 2.44 -9.97 -6.81
CA PHE A 116 3.31 -10.64 -7.79
C PHE A 116 3.00 -10.22 -9.24
N ALA A 117 1.72 -10.13 -9.60
CA ALA A 117 1.29 -9.72 -10.93
C ALA A 117 1.72 -8.28 -11.27
N THR A 118 1.82 -7.38 -10.28
CA THR A 118 2.24 -6.00 -10.53
C THR A 118 3.65 -5.86 -11.10
N PHE A 119 4.53 -6.85 -10.91
CA PHE A 119 5.86 -6.87 -11.53
C PHE A 119 5.83 -7.02 -13.06
N PHE A 120 4.78 -7.62 -13.61
CA PHE A 120 4.68 -7.94 -15.03
C PHE A 120 3.62 -7.10 -15.75
N PHE A 121 2.52 -6.77 -15.06
CA PHE A 121 1.37 -6.08 -15.66
C PHE A 121 1.22 -4.63 -15.16
N GLY A 122 2.09 -4.17 -14.26
CA GLY A 122 1.98 -2.86 -13.63
C GLY A 122 0.84 -2.78 -12.61
N GLY A 123 0.37 -1.56 -12.29
CA GLY A 123 -0.71 -1.37 -11.31
C GLY A 123 -0.26 -1.33 -9.85
N ALA A 124 1.06 -1.27 -9.60
CA ALA A 124 1.62 -1.17 -8.25
C ALA A 124 1.09 0.04 -7.45
N TYR A 125 0.65 1.10 -8.13
CA TYR A 125 0.00 2.26 -7.50
C TYR A 125 -1.27 1.89 -6.70
N MET A 126 -1.96 0.79 -7.04
CA MET A 126 -3.15 0.31 -6.34
C MET A 126 -2.85 -0.67 -5.20
N LEU A 127 -1.59 -1.09 -5.03
CA LEU A 127 -1.22 -2.18 -4.14
C LEU A 127 -1.69 -1.94 -2.70
N CYS A 128 -1.46 -0.74 -2.16
CA CYS A 128 -1.88 -0.39 -0.81
C CYS A 128 -3.41 -0.41 -0.67
N THR A 129 -4.15 0.10 -1.67
CA THR A 129 -5.62 0.06 -1.68
C THR A 129 -6.14 -1.38 -1.70
N VAL A 130 -5.57 -2.25 -2.54
CA VAL A 130 -5.98 -3.66 -2.62
C VAL A 130 -5.75 -4.35 -1.28
N TRP A 131 -4.58 -4.19 -0.66
CA TRP A 131 -4.31 -4.78 0.66
C TRP A 131 -5.25 -4.27 1.75
N LEU A 132 -5.58 -2.96 1.76
CA LEU A 132 -6.56 -2.40 2.69
C LEU A 132 -7.96 -2.99 2.46
N VAL A 133 -8.42 -3.06 1.21
CA VAL A 133 -9.74 -3.64 0.91
C VAL A 133 -9.79 -5.11 1.30
N LEU A 134 -8.74 -5.90 1.03
CA LEU A 134 -8.69 -7.32 1.37
C LEU A 134 -8.70 -7.55 2.88
N ILE A 135 -7.89 -6.82 3.66
CA ILE A 135 -7.92 -6.97 5.12
C ILE A 135 -9.23 -6.43 5.70
N GLY A 136 -9.74 -5.30 5.18
CA GLY A 136 -11.01 -4.73 5.60
C GLY A 136 -12.17 -5.68 5.35
N LEU A 137 -12.20 -6.37 4.20
CA LEU A 137 -13.18 -7.41 3.88
C LEU A 137 -13.05 -8.61 4.84
N ALA A 138 -11.81 -9.04 5.12
CA ALA A 138 -11.58 -10.13 6.05
C ALA A 138 -12.14 -9.82 7.46
N LEU A 139 -11.90 -8.60 7.94
CA LEU A 139 -12.41 -8.13 9.25
C LEU A 139 -13.92 -7.91 9.22
N TYR A 140 -14.46 -7.35 8.15
CA TYR A 140 -15.89 -7.13 7.98
C TYR A 140 -16.66 -8.44 8.08
N VAL A 141 -16.28 -9.44 7.29
CA VAL A 141 -16.92 -10.76 7.33
C VAL A 141 -16.69 -11.45 8.67
N HIS A 142 -15.52 -11.31 9.28
CA HIS A 142 -15.30 -11.84 10.63
C HIS A 142 -16.24 -11.19 11.64
N GLY A 143 -16.45 -9.87 11.55
CA GLY A 143 -17.34 -9.08 12.41
C GLY A 143 -18.79 -9.52 12.34
N LEU A 144 -19.30 -9.84 11.14
CA LEU A 144 -20.66 -10.38 10.95
C LEU A 144 -20.94 -11.63 11.79
N PHE A 145 -19.92 -12.40 12.15
CA PHE A 145 -20.04 -13.62 12.96
C PHE A 145 -19.45 -13.49 14.36
N SER A 146 -18.84 -12.35 14.71
CA SER A 146 -18.02 -12.18 15.91
C SER A 146 -18.48 -11.02 16.79
N GLU A 147 -18.10 -9.80 16.44
CA GLU A 147 -18.36 -8.59 17.19
C GLU A 147 -18.62 -7.45 16.21
N GLU A 148 -19.66 -6.65 16.49
CA GLU A 148 -20.04 -5.51 15.65
C GLU A 148 -18.90 -4.49 15.47
N VAL A 149 -18.01 -4.34 16.47
CA VAL A 149 -16.86 -3.42 16.36
C VAL A 149 -15.94 -3.79 15.18
N LEU A 150 -15.77 -5.09 14.91
CA LEU A 150 -14.91 -5.57 13.83
C LEU A 150 -15.55 -5.37 12.45
N GLU A 151 -16.88 -5.45 12.38
CA GLU A 151 -17.65 -5.13 11.17
C GLU A 151 -17.44 -3.66 10.78
N TRP A 152 -17.65 -2.74 11.73
CA TRP A 152 -17.46 -1.31 11.50
C TRP A 152 -16.01 -0.98 11.13
N ALA A 153 -15.04 -1.56 11.84
CA ALA A 153 -13.63 -1.35 11.53
C ALA A 153 -13.27 -1.86 10.13
N GLY A 154 -13.74 -3.05 9.74
CA GLY A 154 -13.56 -3.59 8.40
C GLY A 154 -14.14 -2.68 7.31
N GLY A 155 -15.37 -2.20 7.52
CA GLY A 155 -16.02 -1.25 6.60
C GLY A 155 -15.27 0.08 6.46
N ILE A 156 -14.78 0.63 7.57
CA ILE A 156 -13.97 1.86 7.57
C ILE A 156 -12.65 1.65 6.82
N ILE A 157 -11.97 0.53 7.02
CA ILE A 157 -10.71 0.23 6.33
C ILE A 157 -10.92 0.13 4.81
N ILE A 158 -12.01 -0.52 4.37
CA ILE A 158 -12.40 -0.56 2.95
C ILE A 158 -12.63 0.86 2.44
N ALA A 159 -13.40 1.68 3.17
CA ALA A 159 -13.69 3.06 2.79
C ALA A 159 -12.41 3.91 2.69
N ILE A 160 -11.45 3.75 3.59
CA ILE A 160 -10.14 4.43 3.52
C ILE A 160 -9.41 4.06 2.23
N GLY A 161 -9.33 2.76 1.90
CA GLY A 161 -8.67 2.30 0.68
C GLY A 161 -9.32 2.83 -0.60
N VAL A 162 -10.66 2.76 -0.68
CA VAL A 162 -11.43 3.21 -1.85
C VAL A 162 -11.40 4.74 -1.98
N ALA A 163 -11.61 5.48 -0.88
CA ALA A 163 -11.56 6.93 -0.89
C ALA A 163 -10.16 7.45 -1.25
N GLY A 164 -9.10 6.80 -0.77
CA GLY A 164 -7.73 7.14 -1.13
C GLY A 164 -7.46 6.97 -2.64
N LEU A 165 -7.95 5.88 -3.24
CA LEU A 165 -7.84 5.66 -4.68
C LEU A 165 -8.69 6.66 -5.48
N ALA A 166 -9.92 6.92 -5.06
CA ALA A 166 -10.83 7.87 -5.72
C ALA A 166 -10.28 9.32 -5.68
N ALA A 167 -9.64 9.69 -4.56
CA ALA A 167 -8.95 10.96 -4.40
C ALA A 167 -7.58 11.02 -5.13
N ARG A 168 -7.17 9.92 -5.79
CA ARG A 168 -5.88 9.79 -6.49
C ARG A 168 -4.69 10.13 -5.59
N LEU A 169 -4.72 9.64 -4.35
CA LEU A 169 -3.62 9.87 -3.42
C LEU A 169 -2.31 9.25 -3.96
N PRO A 170 -1.16 9.93 -3.78
CA PRO A 170 0.14 9.37 -4.13
C PRO A 170 0.37 8.01 -3.49
N PHE A 171 1.07 7.11 -4.20
CA PHE A 171 1.40 5.78 -3.67
C PHE A 171 2.09 5.86 -2.30
N GLU A 172 3.05 6.78 -2.14
CA GLU A 172 3.73 7.01 -0.86
C GLU A 172 2.76 7.37 0.27
N THR A 173 1.82 8.29 0.01
CA THR A 173 0.81 8.66 1.00
C THR A 173 -0.07 7.46 1.35
N MET A 174 -0.48 6.70 0.34
CA MET A 174 -1.30 5.50 0.52
C MET A 174 -0.54 4.40 1.29
N LYS A 175 0.78 4.29 1.10
CA LYS A 175 1.65 3.37 1.83
C LYS A 175 1.77 3.75 3.30
N TRP A 176 1.93 5.02 3.63
CA TRP A 176 1.92 5.49 5.03
C TRP A 176 0.57 5.28 5.70
N ILE A 177 -0.53 5.56 5.00
CA ILE A 177 -1.89 5.28 5.49
C ILE A 177 -2.04 3.78 5.75
N ALA A 178 -1.70 2.93 4.79
CA ALA A 178 -1.83 1.48 4.93
C ALA A 178 -0.95 0.96 6.07
N THR A 179 0.30 1.42 6.17
CA THR A 179 1.22 1.09 7.27
C THR A 179 0.63 1.48 8.62
N SER A 180 0.01 2.65 8.73
CA SER A 180 -0.67 3.07 9.98
C SER A 180 -1.87 2.19 10.29
N VAL A 181 -2.72 1.89 9.31
CA VAL A 181 -3.88 0.99 9.49
C VAL A 181 -3.45 -0.39 9.97
N PHE A 182 -2.41 -0.97 9.35
CA PHE A 182 -1.87 -2.27 9.75
C PHE A 182 -1.13 -2.21 11.08
N GLY A 183 -0.16 -1.31 11.23
CA GLY A 183 0.80 -1.30 12.33
C GLY A 183 0.31 -0.62 13.61
N LEU A 184 -0.64 0.32 13.50
CA LEU A 184 -1.28 0.97 14.64
C LEU A 184 -2.74 0.53 14.76
N GLY A 185 -3.48 0.59 13.65
CA GLY A 185 -4.93 0.38 13.64
C GLY A 185 -5.33 -1.01 14.14
N LEU A 186 -4.80 -2.09 13.55
CA LEU A 186 -5.16 -3.45 13.97
C LEU A 186 -4.74 -3.77 15.42
N PRO A 187 -3.51 -3.44 15.87
CA PRO A 187 -3.17 -3.59 17.29
C PRO A 187 -4.08 -2.81 18.22
N MET A 188 -4.48 -1.59 17.87
CA MET A 188 -5.43 -0.80 18.67
C MET A 188 -6.82 -1.44 18.71
N LEU A 189 -7.31 -2.00 17.60
CA LEU A 189 -8.57 -2.74 17.57
C LEU A 189 -8.56 -3.90 18.57
N SER A 190 -7.41 -4.54 18.81
CA SER A 190 -7.30 -5.62 19.80
C SER A 190 -7.69 -5.19 21.23
N GLY A 191 -7.43 -3.93 21.59
CA GLY A 191 -7.84 -3.36 22.88
C GLY A 191 -9.32 -2.99 22.94
N LEU A 192 -9.93 -2.73 21.78
CA LEU A 192 -11.35 -2.37 21.64
C LEU A 192 -12.28 -3.59 21.52
N LEU A 193 -11.72 -4.81 21.40
CA LEU A 193 -12.51 -6.06 21.41
C LEU A 193 -13.19 -6.27 22.76
N ASP A 194 -14.51 -6.39 22.72
CA ASP A 194 -15.38 -6.34 23.89
C ASP A 194 -15.87 -7.72 24.35
N HIS A 195 -15.50 -8.79 23.64
CA HIS A 195 -15.68 -10.20 24.00
C HIS A 195 -17.13 -10.56 24.40
N GLY A 196 -18.10 -9.90 23.78
CA GLY A 196 -19.54 -10.12 23.99
C GLY A 196 -20.24 -9.19 24.97
N ARG A 197 -19.62 -8.05 25.34
CA ARG A 197 -20.32 -6.97 26.04
C ARG A 197 -21.02 -6.04 25.05
N GLU A 198 -22.34 -5.89 25.18
CA GLU A 198 -23.08 -4.91 24.40
C GLU A 198 -22.72 -3.48 24.83
N ARG A 199 -22.35 -2.64 23.86
CA ARG A 199 -22.10 -1.21 24.08
C ARG A 199 -23.19 -0.39 23.39
N PRO A 200 -23.61 0.74 24.00
CA PRO A 200 -24.55 1.63 23.36
C PRO A 200 -23.99 2.16 22.04
N PHE A 201 -24.86 2.34 21.05
CA PHE A 201 -24.50 2.77 19.69
C PHE A 201 -23.59 4.01 19.68
N VAL A 202 -23.91 5.02 20.50
CA VAL A 202 -23.13 6.28 20.57
C VAL A 202 -21.69 6.03 20.99
N LEU A 203 -21.46 5.17 21.99
CA LEU A 203 -20.10 4.87 22.46
C LEU A 203 -19.30 4.16 21.37
N ARG A 204 -19.93 3.27 20.61
CA ARG A 204 -19.29 2.58 19.47
C ARG A 204 -18.96 3.53 18.34
N LEU A 205 -19.86 4.46 18.03
CA LEU A 205 -19.62 5.50 17.02
C LEU A 205 -18.44 6.39 17.43
N VAL A 206 -18.38 6.81 18.69
CA VAL A 206 -17.25 7.60 19.23
C VAL A 206 -15.95 6.80 19.19
N GLN A 207 -15.98 5.51 19.50
CA GLN A 207 -14.80 4.64 19.42
C GLN A 207 -14.32 4.45 17.98
N ALA A 208 -15.23 4.19 17.04
CA ALA A 208 -14.90 4.05 15.62
C ALA A 208 -14.36 5.36 15.04
N ALA A 209 -14.98 6.50 15.37
CA ALA A 209 -14.52 7.82 14.96
C ALA A 209 -13.15 8.14 15.57
N GLY A 210 -12.96 7.91 16.88
CA GLY A 210 -11.70 8.12 17.56
C GLY A 210 -10.57 7.23 17.03
N TRP A 211 -10.87 5.96 16.77
CA TRP A 211 -9.94 5.02 16.13
C TRP A 211 -9.54 5.51 14.74
N THR A 212 -10.51 5.91 13.92
CA THR A 212 -10.25 6.41 12.55
C THR A 212 -9.40 7.66 12.57
N VAL A 213 -9.73 8.63 13.43
CA VAL A 213 -8.97 9.87 13.59
C VAL A 213 -7.54 9.56 13.98
N LEU A 214 -7.32 8.66 14.94
CA LEU A 214 -5.97 8.36 15.42
C LEU A 214 -5.14 7.61 14.37
N VAL A 215 -5.73 6.64 13.67
CA VAL A 215 -5.07 5.87 12.62
C VAL A 215 -4.71 6.75 11.42
N LEU A 216 -5.53 7.75 11.08
CA LEU A 216 -5.23 8.69 10.00
C LEU A 216 -4.36 9.87 10.46
N ALA A 217 -4.41 10.25 11.73
CA ALA A 217 -3.61 11.35 12.26
C ALA A 217 -2.12 11.05 12.16
N ALA A 218 -1.67 9.83 12.47
CA ALA A 218 -0.26 9.45 12.38
C ALA A 218 0.35 9.65 10.96
N PRO A 219 -0.23 9.09 9.88
CA PRO A 219 0.29 9.28 8.53
C PRO A 219 0.09 10.71 8.02
N LEU A 220 -0.98 11.41 8.42
CA LEU A 220 -1.18 12.81 8.04
C LEU A 220 -0.21 13.76 8.75
N ALA A 221 0.09 13.51 10.03
CA ALA A 221 1.09 14.25 10.78
C ALA A 221 2.50 13.95 10.28
N GLY A 222 2.79 12.67 9.99
CA GLY A 222 4.04 12.25 9.35
C GLY A 222 4.21 12.89 7.98
N HIS A 223 3.16 12.91 7.15
CA HIS A 223 3.16 13.60 5.86
C HIS A 223 3.37 15.10 6.04
N ARG A 224 2.63 15.78 6.93
CA ARG A 224 2.84 17.21 7.22
C ARG A 224 4.25 17.52 7.72
N TYR A 225 4.78 16.70 8.62
CA TYR A 225 6.13 16.86 9.14
C TYR A 225 7.16 16.66 8.03
N ALA A 226 7.02 15.60 7.23
CA ALA A 226 7.87 15.35 6.08
C ALA A 226 7.78 16.51 5.06
N SER A 227 6.59 17.00 4.73
CA SER A 227 6.43 18.14 3.81
C SER A 227 6.94 19.47 4.40
N SER A 228 7.04 19.59 5.72
CA SER A 228 7.69 20.75 6.37
C SER A 228 9.22 20.71 6.32
N LEU A 229 9.81 19.54 6.08
CA LEU A 229 11.25 19.41 5.81
C LEU A 229 11.52 19.86 4.37
N LEU A 230 11.68 21.18 4.23
CA LEU A 230 12.08 21.80 2.97
C LEU A 230 13.54 21.43 2.66
N PRO A 231 13.88 21.23 1.37
CA PRO A 231 15.24 21.18 0.91
C PRO A 231 16.10 22.33 1.46
N PRO A 232 17.39 22.10 1.76
CA PRO A 232 18.28 23.17 2.19
C PRO A 232 18.40 24.23 1.10
N GLU A 233 18.20 25.49 1.45
CA GLU A 233 18.47 26.61 0.55
C GLU A 233 19.98 26.81 0.44
N VAL A 234 20.53 26.46 -0.71
CA VAL A 234 21.93 26.70 -1.08
C VAL A 234 21.97 27.60 -2.33
N PRO A 235 23.07 28.31 -2.60
CA PRO A 235 23.16 29.15 -3.79
C PRO A 235 22.91 28.34 -5.08
N VAL A 236 22.07 28.89 -5.96
CA VAL A 236 21.76 28.27 -7.25
C VAL A 236 23.00 28.33 -8.14
N THR A 237 23.44 27.17 -8.60
CA THR A 237 24.55 26.98 -9.52
C THR A 237 24.00 26.87 -10.94
N SER A 238 24.60 27.55 -11.92
CA SER A 238 24.20 27.38 -13.33
C SER A 238 24.57 25.98 -13.84
N LEU A 239 23.84 25.47 -14.82
CA LEU A 239 24.16 24.17 -15.44
C LEU A 239 25.61 24.11 -15.98
N GLU A 240 26.14 25.22 -16.49
CA GLU A 240 27.52 25.33 -16.99
C GLU A 240 28.55 25.27 -15.85
N ALA A 241 28.30 25.99 -14.76
CA ALA A 241 29.15 25.94 -13.56
C ALA A 241 29.10 24.55 -12.90
N TYR A 242 27.95 23.88 -12.93
CA TYR A 242 27.82 22.51 -12.44
C TYR A 242 28.64 21.52 -13.28
N ARG A 243 28.60 21.63 -14.61
CA ARG A 243 29.36 20.77 -15.52
C ARG A 243 30.88 20.92 -15.40
N SER A 244 31.35 22.06 -14.90
CA SER A 244 32.77 22.38 -14.72
C SER A 244 33.26 22.18 -13.28
N ALA A 245 32.38 21.77 -12.35
CA ALA A 245 32.75 21.55 -10.96
C ALA A 245 33.60 20.27 -10.79
N ALA A 246 34.74 20.40 -10.10
CA ALA A 246 35.63 19.27 -9.79
C ALA A 246 35.19 18.46 -8.55
N ASP A 247 34.44 19.10 -7.64
CA ASP A 247 33.87 18.46 -6.46
C ASP A 247 32.34 18.58 -6.51
N LEU A 248 31.66 17.45 -6.33
CA LEU A 248 30.20 17.32 -6.35
C LEU A 248 29.62 16.97 -4.97
N ALA A 249 30.44 16.94 -3.92
CA ALA A 249 30.01 16.62 -2.58
C ALA A 249 29.03 17.68 -2.03
N GLY A 250 28.05 17.20 -1.25
CA GLY A 250 27.07 18.02 -0.55
C GLY A 250 25.84 18.41 -1.37
N PRO A 251 24.89 19.13 -0.75
CA PRO A 251 23.69 19.61 -1.41
C PRO A 251 23.99 20.79 -2.34
N ARG A 252 23.46 20.75 -3.57
CA ARG A 252 23.56 21.84 -4.56
C ARG A 252 22.25 22.01 -5.30
N ILE A 253 21.88 23.25 -5.57
CA ILE A 253 20.73 23.55 -6.43
C ILE A 253 21.28 23.92 -7.80
N VAL A 254 20.85 23.22 -8.85
CA VAL A 254 21.26 23.50 -10.23
C VAL A 254 20.09 24.08 -11.01
N GLY A 255 20.31 25.26 -11.59
CA GLY A 255 19.37 25.91 -12.48
C GLY A 255 19.49 25.36 -13.90
N LEU A 256 18.43 24.74 -14.39
CA LEU A 256 18.22 24.33 -15.77
C LEU A 256 17.46 25.44 -16.51
N PRO A 257 18.05 26.08 -17.52
CA PRO A 257 17.33 27.09 -18.31
C PRO A 257 16.24 26.46 -19.18
N ALA A 258 15.25 27.25 -19.56
CA ALA A 258 14.34 26.88 -20.65
C ALA A 258 15.14 26.59 -21.93
N GLY A 259 14.66 25.65 -22.75
CA GLY A 259 15.38 25.13 -23.90
C GLY A 259 16.37 24.02 -23.58
N THR A 260 16.59 23.67 -22.31
CA THR A 260 17.45 22.53 -21.94
C THR A 260 16.85 21.23 -22.49
N ARG A 261 17.63 20.49 -23.27
CA ARG A 261 17.26 19.17 -23.78
C ARG A 261 17.42 18.13 -22.67
N VAL A 262 16.36 17.38 -22.42
CA VAL A 262 16.29 16.29 -21.44
C VAL A 262 16.02 14.99 -22.19
N PRO A 263 17.04 14.17 -22.48
CA PRO A 263 16.83 12.88 -23.12
C PRO A 263 16.22 11.90 -22.12
N VAL A 264 14.95 11.54 -22.30
CA VAL A 264 14.29 10.53 -21.48
C VAL A 264 14.52 9.17 -22.13
N ARG A 265 15.39 8.35 -21.51
CA ARG A 265 15.60 6.97 -21.96
C ARG A 265 14.42 6.11 -21.55
N VAL A 266 13.81 5.43 -22.51
CA VAL A 266 12.69 4.53 -22.27
C VAL A 266 13.19 3.10 -22.41
N GLU A 267 13.17 2.35 -21.31
CA GLU A 267 13.46 0.93 -21.34
C GLU A 267 12.18 0.15 -21.64
N VAL A 268 12.15 -0.55 -22.77
CA VAL A 268 11.03 -1.39 -23.19
C VAL A 268 11.41 -2.85 -22.98
N SER A 269 10.68 -3.56 -22.14
CA SER A 269 10.87 -5.00 -21.90
C SER A 269 9.65 -5.79 -22.36
N GLY A 270 9.84 -6.93 -23.01
CA GLY A 270 8.76 -7.81 -23.46
C GLY A 270 9.22 -8.87 -24.45
N ASP A 271 8.30 -9.72 -24.90
CA ASP A 271 8.49 -10.75 -25.92
C ASP A 271 8.04 -10.31 -27.32
N LEU A 272 7.10 -9.36 -27.39
CA LEU A 272 6.51 -8.87 -28.64
C LEU A 272 7.40 -7.85 -29.39
N PHE A 273 8.10 -6.98 -28.65
CA PHE A 273 8.93 -5.91 -29.23
C PHE A 273 10.40 -6.10 -28.87
N ARG A 274 11.29 -5.96 -29.85
CA ARG A 274 12.73 -5.84 -29.59
C ARG A 274 13.02 -4.37 -29.25
N PRO A 275 13.51 -4.05 -28.04
CA PRO A 275 13.84 -2.68 -27.69
C PRO A 275 14.97 -2.14 -28.57
N ALA A 276 14.81 -0.93 -29.09
CA ALA A 276 15.89 -0.20 -29.70
C ALA A 276 16.85 0.28 -28.59
N SER A 277 18.15 0.04 -28.74
CA SER A 277 19.15 0.41 -27.72
C SER A 277 19.28 1.92 -27.50
N ASP A 278 18.70 2.72 -28.40
CA ASP A 278 18.69 4.16 -28.44
C ASP A 278 17.28 4.76 -28.32
N ALA A 279 16.31 4.00 -27.77
CA ALA A 279 14.97 4.51 -27.49
C ALA A 279 15.02 5.70 -26.50
N ILE A 280 15.06 6.90 -27.06
CA ILE A 280 15.12 8.17 -26.35
C ILE A 280 13.92 9.00 -26.78
N LEU A 281 13.14 9.47 -25.80
CA LEU A 281 12.15 10.51 -25.98
C LEU A 281 12.84 11.86 -25.71
N PRO A 282 13.16 12.64 -26.75
CA PRO A 282 13.80 13.93 -26.56
C PRO A 282 12.79 14.95 -26.05
N LEU A 283 12.90 15.32 -24.78
CA LEU A 283 12.11 16.42 -24.22
C LEU A 283 12.94 17.70 -24.19
N THR A 284 12.26 18.84 -24.26
CA THR A 284 12.87 20.15 -24.08
C THR A 284 12.12 20.87 -22.98
N LEU A 285 12.83 21.48 -22.04
CA LEU A 285 12.19 22.25 -20.97
C LEU A 285 11.60 23.54 -21.55
N ASP A 286 10.29 23.72 -21.44
CA ASP A 286 9.63 24.97 -21.85
C ASP A 286 9.82 26.11 -20.82
N GLN A 287 10.11 25.75 -19.57
CA GLN A 287 10.28 26.68 -18.46
C GLN A 287 11.58 26.37 -17.70
N PRO A 288 12.23 27.39 -17.12
CA PRO A 288 13.40 27.15 -16.29
C PRO A 288 13.01 26.36 -15.03
N LEU A 289 13.92 25.51 -14.57
CA LEU A 289 13.70 24.63 -13.43
C LEU A 289 14.94 24.59 -12.55
N GLU A 290 14.76 24.66 -11.24
CA GLU A 290 15.82 24.40 -10.27
C GLU A 290 15.66 22.99 -9.71
N ILE A 291 16.75 22.22 -9.74
CA ILE A 291 16.78 20.84 -9.25
C ILE A 291 17.74 20.73 -8.06
N LEU A 292 17.36 19.99 -7.02
CA LEU A 292 18.25 19.70 -5.90
C LEU A 292 19.07 18.43 -6.18
N LEU A 293 20.38 18.55 -6.08
CA LEU A 293 21.32 17.43 -6.08
C LEU A 293 21.93 17.25 -4.71
N ARG A 294 22.27 16.00 -4.39
CA ARG A 294 23.09 15.63 -3.25
C ARG A 294 24.17 14.68 -3.74
N ASP A 295 25.42 15.06 -3.50
CA ASP A 295 26.59 14.26 -3.91
C ASP A 295 26.59 13.93 -5.43
N GLY A 296 26.17 14.91 -6.23
CA GLY A 296 26.08 14.80 -7.69
C GLY A 296 24.86 14.03 -8.23
N GLN A 297 24.01 13.47 -7.37
CA GLN A 297 22.80 12.75 -7.76
C GLN A 297 21.55 13.62 -7.57
N PRO A 298 20.60 13.64 -8.52
CA PRO A 298 19.34 14.34 -8.35
C PRO A 298 18.51 13.68 -7.24
N THR A 299 18.02 14.49 -6.32
CA THR A 299 17.14 14.04 -5.22
C THR A 299 15.69 13.84 -5.67
N GLY A 300 15.33 14.40 -6.83
CA GLY A 300 13.98 14.46 -7.35
C GLY A 300 13.17 15.67 -6.86
N ASP A 301 13.67 16.42 -5.87
CA ASP A 301 13.08 17.69 -5.43
C ASP A 301 13.39 18.79 -6.45
N VAL A 302 12.36 19.54 -6.85
CA VAL A 302 12.45 20.55 -7.91
C VAL A 302 11.58 21.78 -7.63
N ARG A 303 11.92 22.92 -8.22
CA ARG A 303 11.08 24.13 -8.15
C ARG A 303 11.19 24.97 -9.41
N ALA A 304 10.19 25.79 -9.66
CA ALA A 304 10.39 26.94 -10.54
C ALA A 304 11.35 27.93 -9.84
N PRO A 305 12.17 28.69 -10.57
CA PRO A 305 13.08 29.66 -9.97
C PRO A 305 12.37 30.61 -9.00
N GLY A 306 12.83 30.65 -7.74
CA GLY A 306 12.21 31.44 -6.68
C GLY A 306 10.82 30.97 -6.19
N GLY A 307 10.32 29.85 -6.71
CA GLY A 307 9.05 29.24 -6.32
C GLY A 307 9.18 28.26 -5.14
N PRO A 308 8.07 27.70 -4.64
CA PRO A 308 8.10 26.67 -3.62
C PRO A 308 8.69 25.35 -4.15
N TRP A 309 9.35 24.61 -3.28
CA TRP A 309 9.81 23.25 -3.57
C TRP A 309 8.63 22.31 -3.83
N ARG A 310 8.73 21.57 -4.93
CA ARG A 310 7.95 20.37 -5.21
C ARG A 310 8.82 19.18 -4.92
N LEU A 311 8.35 18.37 -3.99
CA LEU A 311 9.15 17.33 -3.40
C LEU A 311 9.09 16.07 -4.26
N ALA A 312 10.18 15.31 -4.36
CA ALA A 312 10.25 14.08 -5.15
C ALA A 312 9.10 13.12 -4.81
N ARG A 313 8.75 13.06 -3.53
CA ARG A 313 7.66 12.27 -2.92
C ARG A 313 6.24 12.68 -3.31
N GLU A 314 6.07 13.88 -3.87
CA GLU A 314 4.77 14.45 -4.25
C GLU A 314 4.62 14.62 -5.77
N THR A 315 5.72 14.57 -6.53
CA THR A 315 5.74 14.97 -7.94
C THR A 315 5.56 13.77 -8.87
N HIS A 316 4.47 13.77 -9.65
CA HIS A 316 4.27 12.83 -10.75
C HIS A 316 4.54 13.55 -12.06
N TRP A 317 5.77 13.39 -12.57
CA TRP A 317 6.22 14.14 -13.72
C TRP A 317 5.58 13.67 -15.01
N ILE A 318 5.28 12.38 -15.12
CA ILE A 318 4.83 11.74 -16.35
C ILE A 318 3.52 11.02 -16.08
N SER A 319 2.50 11.33 -16.86
CA SER A 319 1.26 10.56 -16.92
C SER A 319 1.00 10.10 -18.35
N ILE A 320 0.58 8.84 -18.49
CA ILE A 320 0.18 8.26 -19.78
C ILE A 320 -1.33 8.05 -19.75
N PRO A 321 -2.14 9.06 -20.13
CA PRO A 321 -3.59 8.96 -20.08
C PRO A 321 -4.17 7.91 -21.02
N TRP A 322 -3.52 7.63 -22.15
CA TRP A 322 -3.97 6.61 -23.09
C TRP A 322 -2.83 6.06 -23.95
N ILE A 323 -3.04 4.84 -24.43
CA ILE A 323 -2.23 4.15 -25.44
C ILE A 323 -3.22 3.55 -26.45
N ARG A 324 -2.99 3.76 -27.74
CA ARG A 324 -3.82 3.23 -28.81
C ARG A 324 -2.95 2.57 -29.86
N ALA A 325 -3.27 1.33 -30.21
CA ALA A 325 -2.71 0.68 -31.39
C ALA A 325 -3.60 0.97 -32.60
N SER A 326 -2.98 1.33 -33.72
CA SER A 326 -3.63 1.49 -35.03
C SER A 326 -2.88 0.66 -36.06
N LEU A 327 -3.59 0.25 -37.12
CA LEU A 327 -3.01 -0.43 -38.26
C LEU A 327 -3.56 0.23 -39.52
N ASP A 328 -2.69 0.96 -40.21
CA ASP A 328 -3.07 1.72 -41.39
C ASP A 328 -2.33 1.19 -42.64
N PRO A 329 -2.97 1.11 -43.83
CA PRO A 329 -2.31 0.61 -45.05
C PRO A 329 -1.11 1.43 -45.52
N THR A 330 -1.03 2.72 -45.17
CA THR A 330 0.06 3.61 -45.61
C THR A 330 1.23 3.66 -44.63
N HIS A 331 0.97 3.54 -43.32
CA HIS A 331 2.01 3.66 -42.30
C HIS A 331 2.30 2.36 -41.53
N GLY A 332 1.54 1.30 -41.77
CA GLY A 332 1.69 0.02 -41.08
C GLY A 332 1.16 0.03 -39.64
N PRO A 333 1.57 -0.94 -38.80
CA PRO A 333 1.18 -0.99 -37.39
C PRO A 333 1.86 0.14 -36.60
N GLN A 334 1.07 0.91 -35.84
CA GLN A 334 1.56 1.98 -34.98
C GLN A 334 0.96 1.86 -33.58
N VAL A 335 1.75 2.25 -32.58
CA VAL A 335 1.28 2.42 -31.20
C VAL A 335 1.49 3.87 -30.83
N GLU A 336 0.40 4.59 -30.66
CA GLU A 336 0.40 5.98 -30.22
C GLU A 336 0.13 6.04 -28.73
N SER A 337 0.78 6.97 -28.05
CA SER A 337 0.53 7.24 -26.64
C SER A 337 0.64 8.73 -26.39
N ALA A 338 -0.30 9.27 -25.63
CA ALA A 338 -0.12 10.60 -25.06
C ALA A 338 0.74 10.45 -23.80
N LEU A 339 1.86 11.16 -23.78
CA LEU A 339 2.68 11.32 -22.59
C LEU A 339 2.56 12.77 -22.14
N VAL A 340 1.90 12.98 -21.01
CA VAL A 340 1.71 14.32 -20.43
C VAL A 340 2.74 14.50 -19.34
N VAL A 341 3.66 15.45 -19.58
CA VAL A 341 4.60 15.92 -18.56
C VAL A 341 4.04 17.16 -17.92
N ASP A 342 3.64 17.06 -16.65
CA ASP A 342 3.12 18.23 -15.93
C ASP A 342 3.90 18.48 -14.65
N PHE A 343 4.39 19.72 -14.55
CA PHE A 343 5.01 20.24 -13.36
C PHE A 343 3.97 20.56 -12.27
N GLN A 344 2.72 20.85 -12.63
CA GLN A 344 1.69 21.34 -11.71
C GLN A 344 0.77 20.27 -11.09
N GLY A 345 0.68 19.07 -11.64
CA GLY A 345 -0.29 18.05 -11.21
C GLY A 345 -1.74 18.38 -11.58
N GLY A 346 -1.95 19.32 -12.51
CA GLY A 346 -3.25 19.80 -12.97
C GLY A 346 -3.44 19.55 -14.48
N SER A 347 -4.70 19.43 -14.92
CA SER A 347 -5.02 19.08 -16.31
C SER A 347 -4.20 19.85 -17.36
N PRO A 348 -3.80 19.18 -18.46
CA PRO A 348 -3.06 19.83 -19.54
C PRO A 348 -3.80 21.07 -20.03
N ARG A 349 -3.05 22.15 -20.27
CA ARG A 349 -3.56 23.30 -21.01
C ARG A 349 -3.98 22.80 -22.39
N GLN A 350 -5.26 22.98 -22.70
CA GLN A 350 -5.87 22.66 -24.00
C GLN A 350 -5.30 23.56 -25.10
#